data_AF-A0A319EJ12-F1
#
_entry.id   AF-A0A319EJ12-F1
#
_cell.length_a   1.000
_cell.length_b   1.000
_cell.length_c   1.000
_cell.angle_alpha   90.00
_cell.angle_beta   90.00
_cell.angle_gamma   90.00
#
_symmetry.space_group_name_H-M   'P 1'
#
loop_
_entity.id
_entity.type
_entity.pdbx_description
1 polymer ?
#
loop_
_entity_poly.entity_id
_entity_poly.type
_entity_poly.pdbx_seq_one_letter_code
_entity_poly.pdbx_strand_id
1 'polypeptide(L)'
;MSSIAAGVEVAKTVTIAAALGFVPVAIHFHLFDIVARADGPVGAEEVLAFYHGSVEKSRETDVPGPRLVDDAPFAMAGLGFVDMVDDGLYCANAITRHLEATPSSQHGALHFTTEALWASAFLMRKLQAETFKYPFDELQTPTQFAYELIGRSDLANQHTYSIMEAEGRMDSFNHFMVRPTTGQIVGQINIAKESSSKVDHTLRARVQLCPYS
;
A
#
# COMPACT_ATOMS: atom_id res chain seq x y z
N MET A 1 2.40 -33.32 -21.00
CA MET A 1 2.48 -32.00 -21.66
C MET A 1 1.92 -30.96 -20.69
N SER A 2 2.60 -29.84 -20.48
CA SER A 2 2.11 -28.75 -19.63
C SER A 2 0.97 -28.00 -20.33
N SER A 3 -0.04 -27.56 -19.55
CA SER A 3 -1.19 -26.81 -20.08
C SER A 3 -0.79 -25.36 -20.39
N ILE A 4 -1.06 -24.90 -21.62
CA ILE A 4 -0.86 -23.49 -22.00
C ILE A 4 -1.71 -22.57 -21.12
N ALA A 5 -2.96 -22.95 -20.84
CA ALA A 5 -3.84 -22.18 -19.96
C ALA A 5 -3.27 -22.06 -18.54
N ALA A 6 -2.69 -23.14 -18.00
CA ALA A 6 -2.02 -23.09 -16.70
C ALA A 6 -0.78 -22.19 -16.73
N GLY A 7 -0.02 -22.21 -17.83
CA GLY A 7 1.13 -21.31 -18.03
C GLY A 7 0.72 -19.84 -18.03
N VAL A 8 -0.38 -19.49 -18.70
CA VAL A 8 -0.94 -18.13 -18.70
C VAL A 8 -1.36 -17.71 -17.30
N GLU A 9 -2.01 -18.59 -16.54
CA GLU A 9 -2.46 -18.26 -15.18
C GLU A 9 -1.30 -18.04 -14.20
N VAL A 10 -0.25 -18.86 -14.31
CA VAL A 10 0.98 -18.66 -13.54
C VAL A 10 1.58 -17.30 -13.87
N ALA A 11 1.72 -16.97 -15.16
CA ALA A 11 2.27 -15.69 -15.59
C ALA A 11 1.47 -14.52 -14.99
N LYS A 12 0.13 -14.52 -15.15
CA LYS A 12 -0.76 -13.49 -14.58
C LYS A 12 -0.57 -13.34 -13.07
N THR A 13 -0.52 -14.46 -12.35
CA THR A 13 -0.40 -14.47 -10.89
C THR A 13 0.93 -13.89 -10.43
N VAL A 14 2.05 -14.24 -11.07
CA VAL A 14 3.37 -13.81 -10.59
C VAL A 14 3.74 -12.40 -11.06
N THR A 15 3.30 -11.98 -12.24
CA THR A 15 3.61 -10.63 -12.76
C THR A 15 2.84 -9.54 -12.01
N ILE A 16 1.73 -9.88 -11.34
CA ILE A 16 0.94 -8.94 -10.55
C ILE A 16 1.77 -8.25 -9.46
N ALA A 17 2.77 -8.93 -8.91
CA ALA A 17 3.61 -8.40 -7.83
C ALA A 17 4.38 -7.16 -8.26
N ALA A 18 4.84 -7.09 -9.51
CA ALA A 18 5.53 -5.92 -10.03
C ALA A 18 4.56 -4.73 -10.19
N ALA A 19 3.34 -4.98 -10.68
CA ALA A 19 2.33 -3.95 -10.83
C ALA A 19 1.81 -3.43 -9.48
N LEU A 20 1.72 -4.29 -8.45
CA LEU A 20 1.35 -3.88 -7.09
C LEU A 20 2.31 -2.83 -6.50
N GLY A 21 3.58 -2.79 -6.95
CA GLY A 21 4.53 -1.75 -6.56
C GLY A 21 4.15 -0.34 -7.03
N PHE A 22 3.27 -0.21 -8.03
CA PHE A 22 2.75 1.08 -8.50
C PHE A 22 1.49 1.54 -7.74
N VAL A 23 0.90 0.73 -6.88
CA VAL A 23 -0.30 1.14 -6.10
C VAL A 23 -0.01 2.33 -5.18
N PRO A 24 1.09 2.36 -4.38
CA PRO A 24 1.44 3.54 -3.60
C PRO A 24 1.62 4.80 -4.46
N VAL A 25 2.20 4.64 -5.65
CA VAL A 25 2.40 5.72 -6.62
C VAL A 25 1.05 6.25 -7.11
N ALA A 26 0.14 5.36 -7.52
CA ALA A 26 -1.19 5.72 -7.98
C ALA A 26 -1.99 6.48 -6.90
N ILE A 27 -1.88 6.06 -5.63
CA ILE A 27 -2.54 6.74 -4.50
C ILE A 27 -1.88 8.10 -4.23
N HIS A 28 -0.56 8.16 -4.19
CA HIS A 28 0.21 9.38 -3.92
C HIS A 28 -0.10 10.48 -4.95
N PHE A 29 -0.23 10.11 -6.22
CA PHE A 29 -0.57 11.02 -7.31
C PHE A 29 -2.09 11.09 -7.60
N HIS A 30 -2.94 10.61 -6.68
CA HIS A 30 -4.41 10.70 -6.77
C HIS A 30 -5.02 10.13 -8.06
N LEU A 31 -4.37 9.13 -8.67
CA LEU A 31 -4.75 8.61 -9.97
C LEU A 31 -6.18 8.05 -9.99
N PHE A 32 -6.58 7.32 -8.95
CA PHE A 32 -7.94 6.77 -8.88
C PHE A 32 -9.00 7.87 -8.85
N ASP A 33 -8.75 8.94 -8.10
CA ASP A 33 -9.66 10.07 -7.98
C ASP A 33 -9.74 10.84 -9.31
N ILE A 34 -8.60 11.02 -9.99
CA ILE A 34 -8.52 11.68 -11.30
C ILE A 34 -9.31 10.90 -12.34
N VAL A 35 -9.04 9.61 -12.49
CA VAL A 35 -9.70 8.75 -13.49
C VAL A 35 -11.20 8.62 -13.18
N ALA A 36 -11.58 8.56 -11.90
CA ALA A 36 -12.99 8.49 -11.48
C ALA A 36 -13.79 9.76 -11.79
N ARG A 37 -13.16 10.94 -11.74
CA ARG A 37 -13.82 12.24 -11.91
C ARG A 37 -13.77 12.78 -13.34
N ALA A 38 -12.97 12.17 -14.21
CA ALA A 38 -12.89 12.56 -15.61
C ALA A 38 -14.20 12.28 -16.36
N ASP A 39 -14.55 13.16 -17.30
CA ASP A 39 -15.74 13.03 -18.17
C ASP A 39 -15.42 12.24 -19.45
N GLY A 40 -14.81 11.06 -19.29
CA GLY A 40 -14.40 10.19 -20.39
C GLY A 40 -13.06 9.45 -20.16
N PRO A 41 -12.54 8.76 -21.19
CA PRO A 41 -11.19 8.23 -21.17
C PRO A 41 -10.15 9.33 -20.96
N VAL A 42 -9.14 9.07 -20.15
CA VAL A 42 -8.01 9.97 -19.90
C VAL A 42 -6.68 9.36 -20.30
N GLY A 43 -5.85 10.16 -20.96
CA GLY A 43 -4.43 9.89 -21.20
C GLY A 43 -3.52 10.64 -20.21
N ALA A 44 -2.22 10.44 -20.36
CA ALA A 44 -1.23 11.00 -19.44
C ALA A 44 -1.23 12.54 -19.36
N GLU A 45 -1.42 13.23 -20.48
CA GLU A 45 -1.49 14.70 -20.50
C GLU A 45 -2.67 15.22 -19.66
N GLU A 46 -3.82 14.56 -19.76
CA GLU A 46 -5.02 14.91 -19.00
C GLU A 46 -4.85 14.57 -17.52
N VAL A 47 -4.29 13.40 -17.20
CA VAL A 47 -3.98 13.03 -15.81
C VAL A 47 -3.05 14.06 -15.17
N LEU A 48 -2.01 14.49 -15.87
CA LEU A 48 -1.08 15.50 -15.38
C LEU A 48 -1.77 16.87 -15.21
N ALA A 49 -2.62 17.26 -16.16
CA ALA A 49 -3.39 18.51 -16.07
C ALA A 49 -4.36 18.50 -14.87
N PHE A 50 -5.06 17.38 -14.64
CA PHE A 50 -5.91 17.19 -13.45
C PHE A 50 -5.09 17.24 -12.16
N TYR A 51 -3.95 16.55 -12.12
CA TYR A 51 -3.05 16.56 -10.97
C TYR A 51 -2.65 17.99 -10.62
N HIS A 52 -2.11 18.76 -11.58
CA HIS A 52 -1.73 20.15 -11.36
C HIS A 52 -2.91 21.05 -10.94
N GLY A 53 -4.12 20.79 -11.44
CA GLY A 53 -5.33 21.53 -11.05
C GLY A 53 -5.82 21.22 -9.63
N SER A 54 -5.49 20.04 -9.10
CA SER A 54 -5.97 19.54 -7.80
C SER A 54 -4.99 19.75 -6.64
N VAL A 55 -3.71 19.96 -6.94
CA VAL A 55 -2.64 19.95 -5.94
C VAL A 55 -2.45 21.32 -5.30
N GLU A 56 -2.34 21.35 -3.97
CA GLU A 56 -1.99 22.56 -3.22
C GLU A 56 -0.59 23.06 -3.63
N LYS A 57 -0.41 24.38 -3.72
CA LYS A 57 0.89 25.00 -4.09
C LYS A 57 2.09 24.53 -3.24
N SER A 58 1.85 24.01 -2.03
CA SER A 58 2.89 23.47 -1.15
C SER A 58 3.53 22.16 -1.67
N ARG A 59 2.91 21.47 -2.63
CA ARG A 59 3.38 20.23 -3.25
C ARG A 59 3.88 20.41 -4.69
N GLU A 60 4.15 21.65 -5.11
CA GLU A 60 4.55 21.99 -6.49
C GLU A 60 5.89 21.35 -6.93
N THR A 61 6.69 20.84 -5.98
CA THR A 61 7.92 20.08 -6.28
C THR A 61 7.71 18.58 -6.46
N ASP A 62 6.51 18.07 -6.16
CA ASP A 62 6.17 16.65 -6.17
C ASP A 62 5.37 16.32 -7.44
N VAL A 63 5.94 16.64 -8.61
CA VAL A 63 5.29 16.45 -9.90
C VAL A 63 5.71 15.11 -10.49
N PRO A 64 4.79 14.22 -10.88
CA PRO A 64 5.16 12.95 -11.48
C PRO A 64 5.83 13.20 -12.84
N GLY A 65 6.97 12.53 -13.07
CA GLY A 65 7.62 12.58 -14.38
C GLY A 65 6.73 11.97 -15.47
N PRO A 66 6.82 12.41 -16.73
CA PRO A 66 5.89 12.00 -17.80
C PRO A 66 5.72 10.48 -17.92
N ARG A 67 6.82 9.71 -17.89
CA ARG A 67 6.78 8.24 -17.94
C ARG A 67 6.03 7.61 -16.77
N LEU A 68 6.10 8.21 -15.58
CA LEU A 68 5.40 7.69 -14.41
C LEU A 68 3.88 7.84 -14.56
N VAL A 69 3.45 8.90 -15.24
CA VAL A 69 2.03 9.18 -15.56
C VAL A 69 1.53 8.24 -16.67
N ASP A 70 2.39 7.69 -17.51
CA ASP A 70 2.05 6.61 -18.45
C ASP A 70 2.04 5.23 -17.78
N ASP A 71 3.10 4.90 -17.04
CA ASP A 71 3.33 3.56 -16.50
C ASP A 71 2.39 3.22 -15.34
N ALA A 72 2.05 4.19 -14.49
CA ALA A 72 1.21 3.93 -13.32
C ALA A 72 -0.25 3.56 -13.71
N PRO A 73 -0.96 4.30 -14.59
CA PRO A 73 -2.26 3.88 -15.09
C PRO A 73 -2.22 2.56 -15.86
N PHE A 74 -1.17 2.32 -16.65
CA PHE A 74 -0.97 1.05 -17.33
C PHE A 74 -0.88 -0.12 -16.33
N ALA A 75 -0.09 0.04 -15.26
CA ALA A 75 -0.01 -0.94 -14.19
C ALA A 75 -1.37 -1.13 -13.49
N MET A 76 -2.11 -0.05 -13.22
CA MET A 76 -3.44 -0.13 -12.60
C MET A 76 -4.44 -0.84 -13.51
N ALA A 77 -4.36 -0.67 -14.83
CA ALA A 77 -5.16 -1.43 -15.79
C ALA A 77 -4.82 -2.92 -15.76
N GLY A 78 -3.53 -3.25 -15.68
CA GLY A 78 -3.06 -4.64 -15.51
C GLY A 78 -3.54 -5.31 -14.21
N LEU A 79 -3.81 -4.51 -13.17
CA LEU A 79 -4.42 -4.96 -11.90
C LEU A 79 -5.96 -4.98 -11.94
N GLY A 80 -6.58 -4.43 -12.99
CA GLY A 80 -8.02 -4.27 -13.12
C GLY A 80 -8.59 -3.11 -12.28
N PHE A 81 -7.75 -2.25 -11.71
CA PHE A 81 -8.23 -1.08 -10.94
C PHE A 81 -8.81 0.02 -11.81
N VAL A 82 -8.43 0.07 -13.10
CA VAL A 82 -9.00 0.94 -14.15
C VAL A 82 -9.16 0.13 -15.43
N ASP A 83 -9.99 0.58 -16.36
CA ASP A 83 -10.09 -0.03 -17.68
C ASP A 83 -9.19 0.72 -18.67
N MET A 84 -8.44 0.00 -19.50
CA MET A 84 -7.73 0.58 -20.65
C MET A 84 -8.59 0.38 -21.90
N VAL A 85 -9.12 1.47 -22.45
CA VAL A 85 -10.08 1.44 -23.57
C VAL A 85 -9.42 1.62 -24.94
N ASP A 86 -8.24 2.22 -24.95
CA ASP A 86 -7.31 2.29 -26.09
C ASP A 86 -5.88 2.40 -25.56
N ASP A 87 -4.88 2.34 -26.44
CA ASP A 87 -3.48 2.50 -26.06
C ASP A 87 -3.24 3.83 -25.34
N GLY A 88 -2.87 3.76 -24.06
CA GLY A 88 -2.65 4.93 -23.22
C GLY A 88 -3.92 5.69 -22.78
N LEU A 89 -5.13 5.17 -23.02
CA LEU A 89 -6.39 5.80 -22.61
C LEU A 89 -7.13 4.95 -21.57
N TYR A 90 -7.46 5.56 -20.44
CA TYR A 90 -7.98 4.86 -19.26
C TYR A 90 -9.34 5.40 -18.81
N CYS A 91 -10.24 4.52 -18.41
CA CYS A 91 -11.56 4.86 -17.87
C CYS A 91 -11.76 4.29 -16.46
N ALA A 92 -12.57 4.99 -15.68
CA ALA A 92 -13.03 4.47 -14.41
C ALA A 92 -14.00 3.30 -14.60
N ASN A 93 -13.70 2.21 -13.90
CA ASN A 93 -14.58 1.05 -13.77
C ASN A 93 -15.25 1.05 -12.39
N ALA A 94 -15.98 -0.03 -12.06
CA ALA A 94 -16.65 -0.15 -10.76
C ALA A 94 -15.68 -0.14 -9.58
N ILE A 95 -14.46 -0.67 -9.75
CA ILE A 95 -13.43 -0.71 -8.71
C ILE A 95 -12.83 0.69 -8.54
N THR A 96 -12.49 1.39 -9.64
CA THR A 96 -11.99 2.77 -9.57
C THR A 96 -12.97 3.66 -8.81
N ARG A 97 -14.26 3.58 -9.16
CA ARG A 97 -15.32 4.35 -8.49
C ARG A 97 -15.49 3.97 -7.02
N HIS A 98 -15.33 2.69 -6.67
CA HIS A 98 -15.35 2.26 -5.28
C HIS A 98 -14.18 2.85 -4.48
N LEU A 99 -12.97 2.87 -5.06
CA LEU A 99 -11.78 3.44 -4.42
C LEU A 99 -11.93 4.95 -4.19
N GLU A 100 -12.48 5.70 -5.15
CA GLU A 100 -12.75 7.13 -4.99
C GLU A 100 -13.82 7.39 -3.91
N ALA A 101 -14.91 6.62 -3.91
CA ALA A 101 -15.98 6.76 -2.94
C ALA A 101 -15.62 6.25 -1.52
N THR A 102 -14.56 5.46 -1.39
CA THR A 102 -14.17 4.80 -0.13
C THR A 102 -12.69 5.06 0.19
N PRO A 103 -12.34 6.23 0.76
CA PRO A 103 -10.95 6.58 1.04
C PRO A 103 -10.20 5.55 1.89
N SER A 104 -10.87 4.89 2.84
CA SER A 104 -10.25 3.84 3.67
C SER A 104 -9.78 2.63 2.85
N SER A 105 -10.41 2.33 1.70
CA SER A 105 -9.96 1.28 0.77
C SER A 105 -8.63 1.65 0.11
N GLN A 106 -8.43 2.92 -0.26
CA GLN A 106 -7.14 3.39 -0.77
C GLN A 106 -6.06 3.32 0.31
N HIS A 107 -6.34 3.79 1.54
CA HIS A 107 -5.40 3.66 2.65
C HIS A 107 -5.04 2.19 2.94
N GLY A 108 -6.01 1.27 2.90
CA GLY A 108 -5.75 -0.16 3.02
C GLY A 108 -4.83 -0.68 1.93
N ALA A 109 -5.12 -0.36 0.66
CA ALA A 109 -4.29 -0.73 -0.47
C ALA A 109 -2.85 -0.20 -0.34
N LEU A 110 -2.69 1.04 0.14
CA LEU A 110 -1.38 1.61 0.48
C LEU A 110 -0.66 0.71 1.49
N HIS A 111 -1.28 0.38 2.63
CA HIS A 111 -0.59 -0.38 3.68
C HIS A 111 -0.22 -1.81 3.29
N PHE A 112 -1.06 -2.49 2.51
CA PHE A 112 -0.70 -3.81 2.00
C PHE A 112 0.47 -3.75 1.01
N THR A 113 0.65 -2.65 0.30
CA THR A 113 1.71 -2.50 -0.71
C THR A 113 2.99 -1.85 -0.17
N THR A 114 2.91 -1.05 0.91
CA THR A 114 4.10 -0.47 1.58
C THR A 114 4.64 -1.30 2.74
N GLU A 115 3.81 -2.11 3.42
CA GLU A 115 4.26 -2.94 4.55
C GLU A 115 4.25 -4.43 4.20
N ALA A 116 3.12 -4.99 3.78
CA ALA A 116 3.00 -6.44 3.60
C ALA A 116 3.75 -6.96 2.36
N LEU A 117 3.62 -6.27 1.23
CA LEU A 117 4.36 -6.58 0.01
C LEU A 117 5.87 -6.40 0.22
N TRP A 118 6.27 -5.34 0.92
CA TRP A 118 7.65 -5.10 1.34
C TRP A 118 8.21 -6.28 2.14
N ALA A 119 7.55 -6.67 3.24
CA ALA A 119 7.97 -7.82 4.04
C ALA A 119 8.03 -9.11 3.21
N SER A 120 7.04 -9.33 2.33
CA SER A 120 6.96 -10.52 1.47
C SER A 120 8.13 -10.60 0.48
N ALA A 121 8.57 -9.47 -0.09
CA ALA A 121 9.71 -9.41 -1.00
C ALA A 121 11.03 -9.84 -0.34
N PHE A 122 11.13 -9.75 0.98
CA PHE A 122 12.32 -10.16 1.75
C PHE A 122 12.16 -11.50 2.48
N LEU A 123 10.97 -12.11 2.47
CA LEU A 123 10.68 -13.36 3.17
C LEU A 123 11.66 -14.49 2.84
N MET A 124 11.86 -14.77 1.54
CA MET A 124 12.76 -15.84 1.11
C MET A 124 14.20 -15.57 1.54
N ARG A 125 14.67 -14.33 1.42
CA ARG A 125 16.04 -13.96 1.81
C ARG A 125 16.25 -14.10 3.31
N LYS A 126 15.26 -13.69 4.13
CA LYS A 126 15.30 -13.87 5.59
C LYS A 126 15.34 -15.35 5.96
N LEU A 127 14.48 -16.17 5.35
CA LEU A 127 14.50 -17.62 5.55
C LEU A 127 15.86 -18.21 5.19
N GLN A 128 16.43 -17.87 4.04
CA GLN A 128 17.77 -18.34 3.64
C GLN A 128 18.86 -17.93 4.63
N ALA A 129 18.84 -16.68 5.10
CA ALA A 129 19.81 -16.16 6.07
C ALA A 129 19.77 -16.89 7.42
N GLU A 130 18.61 -17.44 7.79
CA GLU A 130 18.41 -18.19 9.04
C GLU A 130 18.25 -19.69 8.83
N THR A 131 18.72 -20.23 7.70
CA THR A 131 18.62 -21.67 7.40
C THR A 131 17.19 -22.21 7.54
N PHE A 132 16.22 -21.42 7.06
CA PHE A 132 14.79 -21.68 7.08
C PHE A 132 14.16 -21.85 8.48
N LYS A 133 14.74 -21.23 9.52
CA LYS A 133 14.09 -21.13 10.85
C LYS A 133 12.77 -20.36 10.72
N TYR A 134 11.69 -20.95 11.22
CA TYR A 134 10.35 -20.37 11.28
C TYR A 134 9.58 -21.02 12.45
N PRO A 135 8.69 -20.30 13.19
CA PRO A 135 8.32 -18.89 13.05
C PRO A 135 9.47 -17.93 13.38
N PHE A 136 9.33 -16.68 12.93
CA PHE A 136 10.26 -15.62 13.30
C PHE A 136 9.98 -15.12 14.72
N ASP A 137 11.05 -14.73 15.41
CA ASP A 137 10.95 -14.08 16.71
C ASP A 137 10.42 -12.64 16.55
N GLU A 138 9.88 -12.06 17.63
CA GLU A 138 9.38 -10.68 17.63
C GLU A 138 10.50 -9.71 17.22
N LEU A 139 10.17 -8.72 16.37
CA LEU A 139 11.13 -7.77 15.77
C LEU A 139 12.25 -8.43 14.94
N GLN A 140 12.17 -9.72 14.64
CA GLN A 140 13.14 -10.44 13.80
C GLN A 140 12.43 -10.98 12.55
N THR A 141 11.48 -10.22 12.01
CA THR A 141 10.67 -10.59 10.85
C THR A 141 11.31 -10.12 9.54
N PRO A 142 10.76 -10.50 8.37
CA PRO A 142 11.25 -9.98 7.09
C PRO A 142 11.22 -8.45 6.98
N THR A 143 10.32 -7.76 7.71
CA THR A 143 10.27 -6.30 7.75
C THR A 143 11.55 -5.71 8.32
N GLN A 144 11.95 -6.16 9.52
CA GLN A 144 13.16 -5.68 10.18
C GLN A 144 14.41 -6.05 9.38
N PHE A 145 14.46 -7.27 8.85
CA PHE A 145 15.53 -7.72 7.98
C PHE A 145 15.67 -6.85 6.72
N ALA A 146 14.56 -6.44 6.11
CA ALA A 146 14.58 -5.56 4.95
C ALA A 146 15.17 -4.18 5.28
N TYR A 147 14.79 -3.57 6.42
CA TYR A 147 15.36 -2.29 6.85
C TYR A 147 16.85 -2.37 7.17
N GLU A 148 17.30 -3.47 7.78
CA GLU A 148 18.73 -3.74 8.01
C GLU A 148 19.49 -3.76 6.67
N LEU A 149 18.99 -4.49 5.67
CA LEU A 149 19.64 -4.63 4.37
C LEU A 149 19.74 -3.34 3.56
N ILE A 150 18.79 -2.40 3.72
CA ILE A 150 18.84 -1.10 3.05
C ILE A 150 19.57 -0.03 3.87
N GLY A 151 20.20 -0.40 4.99
CA GLY A 151 20.99 0.50 5.83
C GLY A 151 20.16 1.43 6.73
N ARG A 152 18.88 1.10 6.98
CA ARG A 152 17.99 1.82 7.91
C ARG A 152 17.96 1.12 9.26
N SER A 153 19.11 1.03 9.91
CA SER A 153 19.26 0.41 11.24
C SER A 153 18.44 1.13 12.33
N ASP A 154 18.11 2.41 12.09
CA ASP A 154 17.19 3.19 12.91
C ASP A 154 15.79 2.56 12.96
N LEU A 155 15.34 1.94 11.87
CA LEU A 155 14.03 1.28 11.75
C LEU A 155 14.11 -0.24 11.98
N ALA A 156 15.25 -0.88 11.71
CA ALA A 156 15.41 -2.33 11.77
C ALA A 156 15.12 -2.94 13.15
N ASN A 157 15.19 -2.16 14.23
CA ASN A 157 14.91 -2.63 15.59
C ASN A 157 13.54 -2.18 16.14
N GLN A 158 12.68 -1.63 15.27
CA GLN A 158 11.39 -1.08 15.67
C GLN A 158 10.23 -2.00 15.30
N HIS A 159 9.14 -1.90 16.06
CA HIS A 159 7.87 -2.54 15.72
C HIS A 159 7.25 -1.87 14.47
N THR A 160 6.49 -2.60 13.66
CA THR A 160 5.88 -2.10 12.42
C THR A 160 5.07 -0.81 12.61
N TYR A 161 4.34 -0.68 13.72
CA TYR A 161 3.62 0.57 14.05
C TYR A 161 4.56 1.76 14.29
N SER A 162 5.67 1.57 15.00
CA SER A 162 6.65 2.63 15.22
C SER A 162 7.36 3.03 13.92
N ILE A 163 7.61 2.06 13.05
CA ILE A 163 8.11 2.32 11.70
C ILE A 163 7.12 3.18 10.90
N MET A 164 5.83 2.83 10.92
CA MET A 164 4.81 3.62 10.23
C MET A 164 4.70 5.04 10.82
N GLU A 165 4.82 5.21 12.14
CA GLU A 165 4.86 6.53 12.77
C GLU A 165 6.10 7.33 12.33
N ALA A 166 7.29 6.74 12.39
CA ALA A 166 8.54 7.38 11.99
C ALA A 166 8.55 7.79 10.51
N GLU A 167 7.83 7.06 9.67
CA GLU A 167 7.71 7.31 8.24
C GLU A 167 6.45 8.14 7.88
N GLY A 168 5.72 8.67 8.87
CA GLY A 168 4.57 9.55 8.67
C GLY A 168 3.32 8.86 8.10
N ARG A 169 3.22 7.53 8.18
CA ARG A 169 2.12 6.73 7.63
C ARG A 169 1.00 6.41 8.64
N MET A 170 1.12 6.83 9.90
CA MET A 170 0.14 6.49 10.94
C MET A 170 -1.23 7.12 10.72
N ASP A 171 -1.31 8.35 10.20
CA ASP A 171 -2.60 8.98 9.90
C ASP A 171 -3.36 8.20 8.82
N SER A 172 -2.68 7.80 7.76
CA SER A 172 -3.22 6.89 6.74
C SER A 172 -3.70 5.59 7.36
N PHE A 173 -2.92 5.00 8.26
CA PHE A 173 -3.29 3.74 8.91
C PHE A 173 -4.55 3.89 9.75
N ASN A 174 -4.67 4.99 10.49
CA ASN A 174 -5.87 5.30 11.25
C ASN A 174 -7.10 5.45 10.33
N HIS A 175 -6.96 6.12 9.18
CA HIS A 175 -8.04 6.21 8.20
C HIS A 175 -8.43 4.87 7.59
N PHE A 176 -7.48 3.98 7.34
CA PHE A 176 -7.76 2.60 6.93
C PHE A 176 -8.57 1.83 7.99
N MET A 177 -8.21 1.99 9.27
CA MET A 177 -8.87 1.29 10.38
C MET A 177 -10.28 1.83 10.68
N VAL A 178 -10.62 3.03 10.21
CA VAL A 178 -11.97 3.61 10.34
C VAL A 178 -12.89 3.00 9.28
N ARG A 179 -13.93 2.28 9.72
CA ARG A 179 -14.98 1.77 8.83
C ARG A 179 -15.83 2.91 8.25
N PRO A 180 -16.31 2.80 6.99
CA PRO A 180 -17.47 3.55 6.52
C PRO A 180 -18.69 3.10 7.35
N THR A 181 -19.14 3.97 8.24
CA THR A 181 -20.36 3.91 9.08
C THR A 181 -21.19 2.63 9.04
N THR A 182 -20.79 1.64 9.84
CA THR A 182 -21.69 0.75 10.58
C THR A 182 -21.25 0.69 12.03
N GLY A 183 -21.16 1.85 12.70
CA GLY A 183 -21.25 2.00 14.17
C GLY A 183 -20.38 1.14 15.10
N GLN A 184 -19.41 0.36 14.62
CA GLN A 184 -18.56 -0.49 15.42
C GLN A 184 -17.08 -0.17 15.14
N ILE A 185 -16.46 0.44 16.15
CA ILE A 185 -15.01 0.61 16.24
C ILE A 185 -14.38 -0.78 16.37
N VAL A 186 -13.61 -1.22 15.38
CA VAL A 186 -12.70 -2.35 15.56
C VAL A 186 -11.35 -1.78 15.98
N GLY A 187 -11.16 -1.64 17.30
CA GLY A 187 -9.90 -1.25 17.94
C GLY A 187 -9.65 0.26 17.99
N GLN A 188 -9.87 0.87 19.15
CA GLN A 188 -9.11 2.05 19.55
C GLN A 188 -7.74 1.58 20.05
N ILE A 189 -6.65 1.98 19.39
CA ILE A 189 -5.32 1.89 19.97
C ILE A 189 -5.06 3.23 20.69
N ASN A 190 -5.31 3.26 22.00
CA ASN A 190 -4.87 4.37 22.83
C ASN A 190 -3.37 4.20 23.11
N ILE A 191 -2.52 5.02 22.48
CA ILE A 191 -1.12 5.15 22.91
C ILE A 191 -1.10 6.04 24.15
N ALA A 192 -1.19 5.43 25.33
CA ALA A 192 -0.98 6.14 26.58
C ALA A 192 0.52 6.45 26.74
N LYS A 193 0.87 7.75 26.79
CA LYS A 193 2.16 8.18 27.35
C LYS A 193 2.08 8.02 28.87
N GLU A 194 2.63 6.93 29.41
CA GLU A 194 2.89 6.86 30.84
C GLU A 194 4.23 7.53 31.15
N SER A 195 4.16 8.61 31.92
CA SER A 195 5.31 9.27 32.51
C SER A 195 5.96 8.37 33.57
N SER A 196 7.20 7.97 33.32
CA SER A 196 8.28 7.79 34.31
C SER A 196 7.85 7.35 35.73
N SER A 197 7.93 6.06 36.01
CA SER A 197 9.01 5.52 36.87
C SER A 197 8.89 4.00 36.98
N LYS A 198 10.05 3.32 36.84
CA LYS A 198 10.30 1.87 37.01
C LYS A 198 10.02 0.98 35.78
N VAL A 199 11.13 0.69 35.09
CA VAL A 199 11.48 -0.51 34.30
C VAL A 199 10.40 -1.61 34.25
N ASP A 200 9.61 -1.59 33.16
CA ASP A 200 9.11 -2.79 32.48
C ASP A 200 8.68 -2.39 31.06
N HIS A 201 9.55 -2.60 30.06
CA HIS A 201 9.24 -2.30 28.65
C HIS A 201 8.56 -3.50 28.01
N THR A 202 7.27 -3.70 28.32
CA THR A 202 6.43 -4.67 27.61
C THR A 202 5.15 -3.99 27.11
N LEU A 203 5.22 -3.39 25.91
CA LEU A 203 4.05 -2.88 25.18
C LEU A 203 3.28 -4.07 24.60
N ARG A 204 2.19 -4.48 25.25
CA ARG A 204 1.28 -5.52 24.71
C ARG A 204 0.12 -4.87 23.96
N ALA A 205 0.16 -4.89 22.63
CA ALA A 205 -1.02 -4.68 21.81
C ALA A 205 -1.84 -5.98 21.76
N ARG A 206 -3.09 -5.96 22.23
CA ARG A 206 -4.06 -7.05 22.01
C ARG A 206 -4.97 -6.67 20.84
N VAL A 207 -4.80 -7.36 19.71
CA VAL A 207 -5.76 -7.33 18.61
C VAL A 207 -6.72 -8.52 18.80
N GLN A 208 -7.99 -8.25 19.06
CA GLN A 208 -9.03 -9.28 19.10
C GLN A 208 -9.78 -9.25 17.76
N LEU A 209 -9.48 -10.22 16.90
CA LEU A 209 -10.21 -10.43 15.66
C LEU A 209 -11.50 -11.20 15.98
N CYS A 210 -12.67 -10.59 15.77
CA CYS A 210 -13.94 -11.31 15.83
C CYS A 210 -14.11 -12.18 14.57
N PRO A 211 -14.54 -13.44 14.70
CA PRO A 211 -14.83 -14.28 13.54
C PRO A 211 -16.11 -13.80 12.84
N TYR A 212 -16.10 -13.86 11.51
CA TYR A 212 -17.26 -13.56 10.67
C TYR A 212 -18.37 -14.60 10.91
N SER A 213 -19.59 -14.11 11.14
CA SER A 213 -20.85 -14.86 11.04
C SER A 213 -21.70 -14.25 9.94
#